data_AF-A0A7Y4U536-F1
#
_entry.id   AF-A0A7Y4U536-F1
#
_cell.length_a   1.000
_cell.length_b   1.000
_cell.length_c   1.000
_cell.angle_alpha   90.00
_cell.angle_beta   90.00
_cell.angle_gamma   90.00
#
_symmetry.space_group_name_H-M   'P 1'
#
loop_
_entity.id
_entity.type
_entity.pdbx_description
1 polymer ?
#
loop_
_entity_poly.entity_id
_entity_poly.type
_entity_poly.pdbx_seq_one_letter_code
_entity_poly.pdbx_strand_id
1 'polypeptide(L)' 'MKRKPMSFDIDSSPRTSAEGVGKGKVVKERQQIGARIPTTLYRQLKAKAGMEGVKVQDLVEQAIRQFMSGTNAKA' A
#
# COMPACT_ATOMS: atom_id res chain seq x y z
N MET A 1 -49.74 12.61 34.45
CA MET A 1 -48.35 12.36 34.89
C MET A 1 -47.46 12.22 33.66
N LYS A 2 -46.66 13.24 33.32
CA LYS A 2 -45.71 13.20 32.18
C LYS A 2 -44.35 12.71 32.69
N ARG A 3 -43.83 11.61 32.15
CA ARG A 3 -42.46 11.14 32.43
C ARG A 3 -41.47 12.02 31.66
N LYS A 4 -40.48 12.58 32.36
CA LYS A 4 -39.35 13.30 31.73
C LYS A 4 -38.50 12.31 30.93
N PRO A 5 -37.97 12.69 29.74
CA PRO A 5 -37.03 11.84 29.02
C PRO A 5 -35.71 11.76 29.78
N MET A 6 -35.13 10.55 29.88
CA MET A 6 -33.78 10.33 30.41
C MET A 6 -32.77 10.97 29.46
N SER A 7 -32.03 11.97 29.94
CA SER A 7 -30.84 12.48 29.28
C SER A 7 -29.72 11.45 29.46
N PHE A 8 -29.25 10.87 28.35
CA PHE A 8 -27.95 10.20 28.33
C PHE A 8 -26.88 11.29 28.34
N ASP A 9 -26.18 11.44 29.46
CA ASP A 9 -24.94 12.22 29.52
C ASP A 9 -23.86 11.45 28.75
N ILE A 10 -23.71 11.79 27.47
CA ILE A 10 -22.53 11.40 26.70
C ILE A 10 -21.40 12.29 27.20
N ASP A 11 -20.50 11.68 27.97
CA ASP A 11 -19.26 12.30 28.44
C ASP A 11 -18.44 12.79 27.24
N SER A 12 -18.54 14.10 26.98
CA SER A 12 -17.80 14.79 25.93
C SER A 12 -16.51 15.35 26.53
N SER A 13 -15.67 14.46 27.05
CA SER A 13 -14.33 14.81 27.51
C SER A 13 -13.32 14.67 26.36
N PRO A 14 -12.74 15.77 25.84
CA PRO A 14 -11.58 15.66 24.97
C PRO A 14 -10.32 15.71 25.84
N ARG A 15 -9.46 14.69 25.77
CA ARG A 15 -7.99 14.82 25.90
C ARG A 15 -7.27 13.48 25.82
N THR A 16 -6.62 13.22 24.68
CA THR A 16 -5.16 13.33 24.46
C THR A 16 -4.33 12.39 25.33
N SER A 17 -3.64 11.44 24.69
CA SER A 17 -2.19 11.19 24.81
C SER A 17 -1.84 9.82 24.23
N ALA A 18 -1.19 9.82 23.07
CA ALA A 18 -0.09 8.89 22.77
C ALA A 18 0.61 9.42 21.53
N GLU A 19 1.72 10.10 21.78
CA GLU A 19 2.76 10.39 20.81
C GLU A 19 3.19 9.10 20.10
N GLY A 20 2.61 8.86 18.94
CA GLY A 20 3.17 7.93 17.95
C GLY A 20 4.10 8.71 17.04
N VAL A 21 5.29 9.02 17.55
CA VAL A 21 6.42 9.63 16.85
C VAL A 21 6.46 9.18 15.39
N GLY A 22 6.43 10.16 14.49
CA GLY A 22 6.49 9.96 13.05
C GLY A 22 7.64 9.02 12.68
N LYS A 23 7.30 7.82 12.23
CA LYS A 23 8.18 7.09 11.32
C LYS A 23 8.05 7.83 10.00
N GLY A 24 8.91 8.82 9.79
CA GLY A 24 9.18 9.35 8.47
C GLY A 24 9.41 8.15 7.55
N LYS A 25 8.40 7.79 6.76
CA LYS A 25 8.62 6.90 5.64
C LYS A 25 9.67 7.62 4.83
N VAL A 26 10.84 7.02 4.71
CA VAL A 26 11.77 7.38 3.64
C VAL A 26 10.94 7.19 2.37
N VAL A 27 10.36 8.29 1.89
CA VAL A 27 9.65 8.32 0.62
C VAL A 27 10.77 8.20 -0.38
N LYS A 28 11.15 6.96 -0.71
CA LYS A 28 11.93 6.72 -1.91
C LYS A 28 11.17 7.43 -3.01
N GLU A 29 11.82 8.37 -3.69
CA GLU A 29 11.26 9.03 -4.86
C GLU A 29 10.90 7.95 -5.88
N ARG A 30 9.62 7.55 -5.88
CA ARG A 30 9.08 6.59 -6.81
C ARG A 30 8.51 7.39 -7.96
N GLN A 31 9.24 7.42 -9.07
CA GLN A 31 8.69 7.95 -10.31
C GLN A 31 7.62 6.99 -10.83
N GLN A 32 6.39 7.49 -11.00
CA GLN A 32 5.33 6.69 -11.60
C GLN A 32 5.55 6.62 -13.11
N ILE A 33 5.76 5.41 -13.62
CA ILE A 33 5.90 5.13 -15.05
C ILE A 33 4.64 4.41 -15.52
N GLY A 34 3.89 5.04 -16.42
CA GLY A 34 2.72 4.42 -17.06
C GLY A 34 3.14 3.58 -18.25
N ALA A 35 3.16 2.25 -18.10
CA ALA A 35 3.42 1.31 -19.18
C ALA A 35 2.15 0.55 -19.57
N ARG A 36 1.96 0.30 -20.87
CA ARG A 36 0.89 -0.57 -21.36
C ARG A 36 1.46 -1.97 -21.59
N ILE A 37 0.76 -2.98 -21.08
CA ILE A 37 1.11 -4.38 -21.28
C ILE A 37 -0.09 -5.17 -21.79
N PRO A 38 0.12 -6.29 -22.50
CA PRO A 38 -0.94 -7.23 -22.86
C PRO A 38 -1.78 -7.65 -21.66
N THR A 39 -3.09 -7.79 -21.88
CA THR A 39 -4.06 -8.15 -20.83
C THR A 39 -3.80 -9.53 -20.22
N THR A 40 -3.30 -10.47 -21.02
CA THR A 40 -2.92 -11.82 -20.58
C THR A 40 -1.80 -11.78 -19.54
N LEU A 41 -0.73 -11.02 -19.81
CA LEU A 41 0.40 -10.84 -18.90
C LEU A 41 -0.03 -10.12 -17.61
N TYR A 42 -0.89 -9.11 -17.70
CA TYR A 42 -1.41 -8.44 -16.51
C TYR A 42 -2.20 -9.40 -15.60
N ARG A 43 -3.04 -10.28 -16.18
CA ARG A 43 -3.79 -11.27 -15.40
C ARG A 43 -2.87 -12.24 -14.66
N GLN A 44 -1.81 -12.71 -15.32
CA GLN A 44 -0.82 -13.60 -14.72
C GLN A 44 -0.05 -12.90 -13.58
N LEU A 45 0.40 -11.66 -13.81
CA LEU A 45 1.06 -10.85 -12.78
C LEU A 45 0.15 -10.60 -11.58
N LYS A 46 -1.13 -10.30 -11.82
CA LYS A 46 -2.10 -10.10 -10.75
C LYS A 46 -2.33 -11.38 -9.93
N ALA A 47 -2.42 -12.53 -10.58
CA ALA A 47 -2.55 -13.81 -9.90
C ALA A 47 -1.32 -14.09 -9.03
N LYS A 48 -0.11 -13.89 -9.58
CA LYS A 48 1.15 -14.06 -8.84
C LYS A 48 1.26 -13.10 -7.66
N ALA A 49 0.93 -11.83 -7.86
CA ALA A 49 0.88 -10.83 -6.80
C ALA A 49 -0.06 -11.24 -5.66
N GLY A 50 -1.23 -11.79 -6.00
CA GLY A 50 -2.20 -12.29 -5.02
C GLY A 50 -1.68 -13.48 -4.21
N MET A 51 -0.93 -14.40 -4.83
CA MET A 51 -0.34 -15.55 -4.13
C MET A 51 0.80 -15.14 -3.19
N GLU A 52 1.61 -14.16 -3.59
CA GLU A 52 2.76 -13.70 -2.80
C GLU A 52 2.41 -12.60 -1.79
N GLY A 53 1.17 -12.07 -1.82
CA GLY A 53 0.73 -10.99 -0.93
C GLY A 53 1.41 -9.65 -1.21
N VAL A 54 1.97 -9.47 -2.41
CA VAL A 54 2.71 -8.27 -2.82
C VAL A 54 1.93 -7.46 -3.86
N LYS A 55 2.36 -6.23 -4.13
CA LYS A 55 1.75 -5.43 -5.21
C LYS A 55 2.33 -5.84 -6.55
N VAL A 56 1.51 -5.73 -7.60
CA VAL A 56 1.94 -5.94 -9.00
C VAL A 56 3.14 -5.05 -9.35
N GLN A 57 3.20 -3.83 -8.82
CA GLN A 57 4.32 -2.91 -9.03
C GLN A 57 5.65 -3.50 -8.54
N ASP A 58 5.67 -4.08 -7.34
CA ASP A 58 6.90 -4.61 -6.74
C ASP A 58 7.41 -5.83 -7.55
N LEU A 59 6.49 -6.67 -8.06
CA LEU A 59 6.84 -7.78 -8.96
C LEU A 59 7.41 -7.30 -10.30
N VAL A 60 6.84 -6.22 -10.87
CA VAL A 60 7.35 -5.64 -12.11
C VAL A 60 8.74 -5.04 -11.89
N GLU A 61 8.96 -4.33 -10.78
CA GLU A 61 10.29 -3.82 -10.42
C GLU A 61 11.31 -4.96 -10.27
N GLN A 62 10.93 -6.07 -9.63
CA GLN A 62 11.81 -7.23 -9.47
C GLN A 62 12.14 -7.88 -10.83
N ALA A 63 11.16 -8.02 -11.72
CA ALA A 63 11.38 -8.56 -13.06
C ALA A 63 12.31 -7.65 -13.89
N ILE A 64 12.14 -6.33 -13.80
CA ILE A 64 13.03 -5.35 -14.46
C ILE A 64 14.45 -5.48 -13.90
N ARG A 65 14.61 -5.55 -12.57
CA ARG A 65 15.93 -5.73 -11.94
C ARG A 65 16.61 -7.02 -12.41
N GLN A 66 15.88 -8.13 -12.47
CA GLN A 66 16.40 -9.42 -12.92
C GLN A 66 16.80 -9.38 -14.40
N PHE A 67 16.00 -8.73 -15.25
CA PHE A 67 16.33 -8.55 -16.66
C PHE A 67 17.63 -7.74 -16.81
N MET A 68 17.76 -6.62 -16.11
CA MET A 68 18.94 -5.75 -16.16
C MET A 68 20.18 -6.41 -15.56
N SER A 69 20.04 -7.24 -14.52
CA SER A 69 21.19 -7.97 -13.94
C SER A 69 21.64 -9.11 -14.84
N GLY A 70 20.73 -9.76 -15.57
CA GLY A 70 21.03 -10.82 -16.52
C GLY A 70 21.69 -10.34 -17.82
N THR A 71 21.40 -9.12 -18.27
CA THR A 71 22.05 -8.53 -19.46
C THR A 71 23.51 -8.13 -19.24
N ASN A 72 23.90 -7.85 -17.98
CA ASN A 72 25.29 -7.51 -17.63
C ASN A 72 26.19 -8.74 -17.43
N ALA A 73 25.64 -9.96 -17.47
CA ALA A 73 26.42 -11.21 -17.33
C ALA A 73 27.05 -11.70 -18.64
N LYS A 74 26.89 -10.95 -19.76
CA LYS A 74 27.38 -11.32 -21.09
C LYS A 74 28.17 -10.20 -21.78
N ALA A 75 28.77 -9.29 -21.01
CA ALA A 75 29.68 -8.26 -21.50
C ALA A 75 31.12 -8.58 -21.09
#